data_AF-A0A838FMN2-F1
#
_entry.id   AF-A0A838FMN2-F1
#
_cell.length_a   1.000
_cell.length_b   1.000
_cell.length_c   1.000
_cell.angle_alpha   90.00
_cell.angle_beta   90.00
_cell.angle_gamma   90.00
#
_symmetry.space_group_name_H-M   'P 1'
#
loop_
_entity.id
_entity.type
_entity.pdbx_description
1 polymer ?
#
loop_
_entity_poly.entity_id
_entity_poly.type
_entity_poly.pdbx_seq_one_letter_code
_entity_poly.pdbx_strand_id
1 'polypeptide(L)'
;MTGRNLNAALDLLWADLMALYDEAQAVTIVGKDGIERPYRPTRYLNEIRKGRERNELVPTVARMIRRPTKGLGILAEAGRRDLMVETRIVLDESKPYHYLWSQTTLELARERLRELDATSSPQR
;
A
#
# COMPACT_ATOMS: atom_id res chain seq x y z
N MET A 1 26.31 -14.10 7.27
CA MET A 1 25.45 -14.59 6.17
C MET A 1 24.10 -13.85 6.04
N THR A 2 23.86 -12.78 6.79
CA THR A 2 22.53 -12.13 6.91
C THR A 2 22.21 -11.12 5.79
N GLY A 3 23.22 -10.55 5.12
CA GLY A 3 23.02 -9.46 4.15
C GLY A 3 22.42 -9.87 2.79
N ARG A 4 22.66 -11.11 2.32
CA ARG A 4 22.16 -11.57 1.01
C ARG A 4 20.64 -11.76 1.02
N ASN A 5 20.09 -12.29 2.12
CA ASN A 5 18.64 -12.51 2.26
C ASN A 5 17.87 -11.19 2.41
N LEU A 6 18.45 -10.20 3.11
CA LEU A 6 17.84 -8.87 3.24
C LEU A 6 17.74 -8.16 1.88
N ASN A 7 18.80 -8.17 1.07
CA ASN A 7 18.76 -7.53 -0.24
C ASN A 7 17.72 -8.18 -1.16
N ALA A 8 17.66 -9.51 -1.18
CA ALA A 8 16.64 -10.24 -1.94
C ALA A 8 15.21 -9.88 -1.48
N ALA A 9 14.98 -9.78 -0.16
CA ALA A 9 13.68 -9.37 0.39
C ALA A 9 13.32 -7.92 -0.01
N LEU A 10 14.28 -7.00 0.00
CA LEU A 10 14.07 -5.61 -0.43
C LEU A 10 13.83 -5.48 -1.94
N ASP A 11 14.45 -6.33 -2.75
CA ASP A 11 14.22 -6.38 -4.21
C ASP A 11 12.83 -6.93 -4.54
N LEU A 12 12.39 -7.98 -3.83
CA LEU A 12 11.03 -8.50 -3.94
C LEU A 12 9.98 -7.46 -3.48
N LEU A 13 10.23 -6.79 -2.35
CA LEU A 13 9.37 -5.70 -1.88
C LEU A 13 9.25 -4.59 -2.93
N TRP A 14 10.37 -4.19 -3.53
CA TRP A 14 10.37 -3.19 -4.61
C TRP A 14 9.53 -3.65 -5.81
N ALA A 15 9.73 -4.88 -6.27
CA ALA A 15 8.99 -5.45 -7.38
C ALA A 15 7.48 -5.49 -7.11
N ASP A 16 7.07 -5.95 -5.93
CA ASP A 16 5.65 -6.00 -5.53
C ASP A 16 5.03 -4.61 -5.38
N LEU A 17 5.78 -3.62 -4.85
CA LEU A 17 5.32 -2.23 -4.78
C LEU A 17 5.11 -1.60 -6.17
N MET A 18 5.97 -1.93 -7.13
CA MET A 18 5.83 -1.49 -8.52
C MET A 18 4.66 -2.18 -9.22
N ALA A 19 4.51 -3.50 -9.04
CA ALA A 19 3.37 -4.25 -9.56
C ALA A 19 2.04 -3.69 -9.02
N LEU A 20 1.98 -3.37 -7.73
CA LEU A 20 0.82 -2.73 -7.11
C LEU A 20 0.48 -1.39 -7.79
N TYR A 21 1.48 -0.58 -8.11
CA TYR A 21 1.30 0.69 -8.83
C TYR A 21 0.75 0.47 -10.23
N ASP A 22 1.33 -0.46 -10.99
CA ASP A 22 0.93 -0.73 -12.37
C ASP A 22 -0.50 -1.26 -12.43
N GLU A 23 -0.87 -2.17 -11.53
CA GLU A 23 -2.23 -2.70 -11.44
C GLU A 23 -3.24 -1.65 -10.94
N ALA A 24 -2.85 -0.79 -10.01
CA ALA A 24 -3.70 0.31 -9.54
C ALA A 24 -4.04 1.30 -10.65
N GLN A 25 -3.20 1.46 -11.66
CA GLN A 25 -3.50 2.33 -12.80
C GLN A 25 -4.62 1.79 -13.71
N ALA A 26 -4.92 0.50 -13.65
CA ALA A 26 -6.04 -0.10 -14.38
C ALA A 26 -7.40 0.18 -13.70
N VAL A 27 -7.39 0.68 -12.45
CA VAL A 27 -8.62 1.04 -11.73
C VAL A 27 -9.19 2.33 -12.29
N THR A 28 -10.47 2.31 -12.64
CA THR A 28 -11.21 3.52 -13.01
C THR A 28 -11.84 4.12 -11.75
N ILE A 29 -11.70 5.43 -11.58
CA ILE A 29 -12.26 6.17 -10.45
C ILE A 29 -13.18 7.28 -10.98
N VAL A 30 -14.26 7.54 -10.25
CA VAL A 30 -15.16 8.67 -10.55
C VAL A 30 -14.59 9.92 -9.91
N GLY A 31 -14.27 10.92 -10.73
CA GLY A 31 -13.82 12.22 -10.24
C GLY A 31 -14.94 12.99 -9.52
N LYS A 32 -14.57 14.07 -8.82
CA LYS A 32 -15.56 14.97 -8.19
C LYS A 32 -16.51 15.64 -9.18
N ASP A 33 -16.11 15.70 -10.45
CA ASP A 33 -16.87 16.18 -11.60
C ASP A 33 -17.79 15.10 -12.19
N GLY A 34 -17.85 13.90 -11.60
CA GLY A 34 -18.60 12.76 -12.13
C GLY A 34 -17.93 12.05 -13.31
N ILE A 35 -16.74 12.50 -13.73
CA ILE A 35 -16.05 11.95 -14.89
C ILE A 35 -15.17 10.77 -14.45
N GLU A 36 -15.41 9.63 -15.10
CA GLU A 36 -14.57 8.44 -14.98
C GLU A 36 -13.19 8.67 -15.58
N ARG A 37 -12.15 8.33 -14.82
CA ARG A 37 -10.76 8.43 -15.28
C ARG A 37 -9.90 7.33 -14.67
N PRO A 38 -8.79 6.94 -15.33
CA PRO A 38 -7.83 6.04 -14.73
C PRO A 38 -7.27 6.61 -13.43
N TYR A 39 -7.12 5.77 -12.41
CA TYR A 39 -6.47 6.14 -11.17
C TYR A 39 -4.98 6.38 -11.42
N ARG A 40 -4.46 7.51 -10.94
CA ARG A 40 -3.04 7.88 -11.08
C ARG A 40 -2.41 8.10 -9.71
N PRO A 41 -1.89 7.04 -9.05
CA PRO A 41 -1.24 7.14 -7.74
C PRO A 41 0.18 7.74 -7.83
N THR A 42 0.33 8.94 -8.39
CA THR A 42 1.65 9.58 -8.61
C THR A 42 2.43 9.82 -7.32
N ARG A 43 1.74 10.21 -6.24
CA ARG A 43 2.37 10.38 -4.92
C ARG A 43 2.95 9.07 -4.39
N TYR A 44 2.23 7.97 -4.56
CA TYR A 44 2.71 6.65 -4.16
C TYR A 44 4.01 6.29 -4.91
N LEU A 45 4.00 6.41 -6.25
CA LEU A 45 5.17 6.15 -7.09
C LEU A 45 6.39 6.97 -6.66
N ASN A 46 6.18 8.27 -6.42
CA ASN A 46 7.24 9.17 -6.02
C ASN A 46 7.85 8.80 -4.66
N GLU A 47 7.04 8.40 -3.69
CA GLU A 47 7.53 7.99 -2.37
C GLU A 47 8.33 6.69 -2.45
N ILE A 48 7.83 5.65 -3.13
CA ILE A 48 8.54 4.36 -3.21
C ILE A 48 9.86 4.48 -3.98
N ARG A 49 9.93 5.31 -5.04
CA ARG A 49 11.17 5.57 -5.80
C ARG A 49 12.22 6.24 -4.92
N LYS A 50 11.83 7.32 -4.22
CA LYS A 50 12.72 7.99 -3.25
C LYS A 50 13.17 7.04 -2.15
N GLY A 51 12.26 6.21 -1.65
CA GLY A 51 12.57 5.18 -0.65
C GLY A 51 13.60 4.18 -1.17
N ARG A 52 13.45 3.71 -2.41
CA ARG A 52 14.41 2.79 -3.05
C ARG A 52 15.78 3.44 -3.24
N GLU A 53 15.83 4.66 -3.79
CA GLU A 53 17.07 5.40 -4.02
C GLU A 53 17.88 5.65 -2.73
N ARG A 54 17.17 5.82 -1.60
CA ARG A 54 17.78 6.10 -0.28
C ARG A 54 18.02 4.85 0.57
N ASN A 55 17.75 3.64 0.06
CA ASN A 55 17.75 2.41 0.86
C ASN A 55 16.80 2.47 2.08
N GLU A 56 15.70 3.21 1.95
CA GLU A 56 14.69 3.49 2.97
C GLU A 56 13.32 2.87 2.62
N LEU A 57 13.28 1.78 1.85
CA LEU A 57 12.02 1.26 1.32
C LEU A 57 11.04 0.83 2.44
N VAL A 58 11.53 0.06 3.42
CA VAL A 58 10.77 -0.37 4.61
C VAL A 58 10.25 0.82 5.43
N PRO A 59 11.10 1.77 5.89
CA PRO A 59 10.60 2.93 6.64
C PRO A 59 9.69 3.83 5.80
N THR A 60 9.84 3.87 4.48
CA THR A 60 8.91 4.58 3.59
C THR A 60 7.51 3.97 3.62
N VAL A 61 7.39 2.65 3.45
CA VAL A 61 6.10 1.96 3.56
C VAL A 61 5.51 2.14 4.96
N ALA A 62 6.29 1.98 6.02
CA ALA A 62 5.83 2.20 7.39
C ALA A 62 5.29 3.64 7.61
N ARG A 63 5.93 4.66 7.02
CA ARG A 63 5.41 6.05 7.04
C ARG A 63 4.09 6.19 6.29
N MET A 64 3.90 5.49 5.17
CA MET A 64 2.65 5.48 4.41
C MET A 64 1.51 4.81 5.20
N ILE A 65 1.81 3.78 5.99
CA ILE A 65 0.84 3.15 6.91
C ILE A 65 0.53 4.07 8.10
N ARG A 66 1.52 4.76 8.65
CA ARG A 66 1.31 5.65 9.80
C ARG A 66 0.51 6.91 9.47
N ARG A 67 0.60 7.42 8.24
CA ARG A 67 -0.09 8.65 7.83
C ARG A 67 -1.23 8.30 6.87
N PRO A 68 -2.49 8.64 7.21
CA PRO A 68 -3.61 8.43 6.30
C PRO A 68 -3.32 9.03 4.93
N THR A 69 -3.41 8.21 3.88
CA THR A 69 -3.29 8.67 2.50
C THR A 69 -4.66 8.61 1.85
N LYS A 70 -4.98 9.62 1.02
CA LYS A 70 -6.25 9.62 0.26
C LYS A 70 -6.38 8.42 -0.69
N GLY A 71 -5.26 7.84 -1.12
CA GLY A 71 -5.25 6.67 -2.02
C GLY A 71 -5.92 5.44 -1.40
N LEU A 72 -5.86 5.30 -0.07
CA LEU A 72 -6.53 4.22 0.64
C LEU A 72 -8.04 4.25 0.41
N GLY A 73 -8.67 5.40 0.64
CA GLY A 73 -10.11 5.58 0.47
C GLY A 73 -10.54 5.38 -0.99
N ILE A 74 -9.77 5.93 -1.93
CA ILE A 74 -10.06 5.81 -3.38
C ILE A 74 -10.13 4.34 -3.82
N LEU A 75 -9.16 3.51 -3.42
CA LEU A 75 -9.15 2.09 -3.78
C LEU A 75 -10.24 1.30 -3.07
N ALA A 76 -10.53 1.64 -1.81
CA ALA A 76 -11.61 1.02 -1.04
C ALA A 76 -12.99 1.33 -1.66
N GLU A 77 -13.25 2.59 -2.03
CA GLU A 77 -14.48 3.04 -2.71
C GLU A 77 -14.66 2.36 -4.08
N ALA A 78 -13.56 2.12 -4.79
CA ALA A 78 -13.56 1.38 -6.05
C ALA A 78 -13.66 -0.15 -5.89
N GLY A 79 -13.81 -0.67 -4.66
CA GLY A 79 -13.87 -2.11 -4.38
C GLY A 79 -12.56 -2.86 -4.61
N ARG A 80 -11.43 -2.15 -4.75
CA ARG A 80 -10.11 -2.71 -5.07
C ARG A 80 -9.20 -2.77 -3.85
N ARG A 81 -9.71 -3.34 -2.77
CA ARG A 81 -8.94 -3.51 -1.52
C ARG A 81 -7.75 -4.45 -1.69
N ASP A 82 -7.78 -5.33 -2.68
CA ASP A 82 -6.67 -6.18 -3.12
C ASP A 82 -5.45 -5.38 -3.62
N LEU A 83 -5.64 -4.11 -3.99
CA LEU A 83 -4.59 -3.22 -4.46
C LEU A 83 -4.10 -2.22 -3.40
N MET A 84 -4.50 -2.38 -2.14
CA MET A 84 -4.01 -1.55 -1.05
C MET A 84 -2.66 -2.04 -0.51
N VAL A 85 -1.86 -1.10 0.00
CA VAL A 85 -0.55 -1.42 0.59
C VAL A 85 -0.73 -2.24 1.86
N GLU A 86 -1.74 -1.90 2.66
CA GLU A 86 -2.12 -2.57 3.89
C GLU A 86 -2.34 -4.07 3.65
N THR A 87 -3.14 -4.42 2.64
CA THR A 87 -3.55 -5.80 2.37
C THR A 87 -2.45 -6.60 1.67
N ARG A 88 -1.93 -6.10 0.55
CA ARG A 88 -1.06 -6.88 -0.34
C ARG A 88 0.42 -6.82 0.00
N ILE A 89 0.85 -5.78 0.73
CA ILE A 89 2.27 -5.57 1.04
C ILE A 89 2.54 -5.81 2.53
N VAL A 90 1.73 -5.26 3.41
CA VAL A 90 2.02 -5.25 4.84
C VAL A 90 1.45 -6.47 5.55
N LEU A 91 0.19 -6.83 5.29
CA LEU A 91 -0.52 -7.90 6.01
C LEU A 91 -0.45 -9.26 5.32
N ASP A 92 0.09 -9.35 4.10
CA ASP A 92 0.29 -10.63 3.43
C ASP A 92 1.48 -11.39 4.03
N GLU A 93 1.16 -12.33 4.93
CA GLU A 93 2.14 -13.18 5.63
C GLU A 93 2.84 -14.18 4.69
N SER A 94 2.30 -14.41 3.48
CA SER A 94 2.94 -15.29 2.49
C SER A 94 4.15 -14.65 1.82
N LYS A 95 4.33 -13.32 1.96
CA LYS A 95 5.42 -12.59 1.32
C LYS A 95 6.76 -12.85 2.01
N PRO A 96 7.83 -13.17 1.25
CA PRO A 96 9.15 -13.42 1.84
C PRO A 96 9.72 -12.26 2.64
N TYR A 97 9.27 -11.03 2.38
CA TYR A 97 9.69 -9.81 3.08
C TYR A 97 8.79 -9.43 4.26
N HIS A 98 7.76 -10.23 4.60
CA HIS A 98 6.80 -9.90 5.66
C HIS A 98 7.49 -9.64 7.01
N TYR A 99 8.56 -10.38 7.30
CA TYR A 99 9.36 -10.22 8.53
C TYR A 99 10.03 -8.84 8.69
N LEU A 100 10.06 -8.01 7.63
CA LEU A 100 10.62 -6.67 7.69
C LEU A 100 9.70 -5.67 8.42
N TRP A 101 8.43 -6.03 8.64
CA TRP A 101 7.45 -5.14 9.26
C TRP A 101 7.51 -5.19 10.78
N SER A 102 7.53 -4.02 11.41
CA SER A 102 7.38 -3.93 12.86
C SER A 102 5.95 -4.28 13.28
N GLN A 103 5.79 -4.80 14.50
CA GLN A 103 4.48 -5.06 15.09
C GLN A 103 3.56 -3.83 15.02
N THR A 104 4.11 -2.63 15.30
CA THR A 104 3.37 -1.37 15.20
C THR A 104 2.87 -1.10 13.78
N THR A 105 3.65 -1.41 12.74
CA THR A 105 3.22 -1.27 11.34
C THR A 105 2.08 -2.22 11.01
N LEU A 106 2.15 -3.47 11.48
CA LEU A 106 1.10 -4.48 11.29
C LEU A 106 -0.20 -4.07 11.98
N GLU A 107 -0.12 -3.59 13.23
CA GLU A 107 -1.28 -3.14 14.00
C GLU A 107 -1.98 -1.94 13.35
N LEU A 108 -1.21 -0.93 12.92
CA LEU A 108 -1.75 0.23 12.21
C LEU A 108 -2.41 -0.15 10.88
N ALA A 109 -1.82 -1.10 10.14
CA ALA A 109 -2.45 -1.58 8.90
C ALA A 109 -3.79 -2.28 9.18
N ARG A 110 -3.87 -3.12 10.23
CA ARG A 110 -5.12 -3.77 10.65
C ARG A 110 -6.16 -2.77 11.14
N GLU A 111 -5.76 -1.75 11.90
CA GLU A 111 -6.63 -0.68 12.35
C GLU A 111 -7.27 0.07 11.18
N ARG A 112 -6.47 0.46 10.18
CA ARG A 112 -6.97 1.18 8.99
C ARG A 112 -8.00 0.36 8.19
N LEU A 113 -7.82 -0.95 8.10
CA LEU A 113 -8.82 -1.82 7.46
C LEU A 113 -10.13 -1.85 8.27
N ARG A 114 -10.06 -1.93 9.60
CA ARG A 114 -11.24 -1.86 10.48
C ARG A 114 -11.96 -0.52 10.38
N GLU A 115 -11.22 0.59 10.31
CA GLU A 115 -11.81 1.93 10.13
C GLU A 115 -12.55 2.04 8.80
N LEU A 116 -12.00 1.46 7.72
CA LEU A 116 -12.68 1.41 6.42
C LEU A 116 -13.98 0.61 6.48
N ASP A 117 -14.00 -0.52 7.18
CA ASP A 117 -15.20 -1.33 7.37
C ASP A 117 -16.27 -0.61 8.20
N ALA A 118 -15.86 0.08 9.26
CA ALA A 118 -16.74 0.90 10.07
C ALA A 118 -17.35 2.07 9.27
N THR A 119 -16.56 2.70 8.40
CA THR A 119 -17.02 3.81 7.54
C THR A 119 -17.92 3.34 6.39
N SER A 120 -17.72 2.10 5.92
CA SER A 120 -18.50 1.51 4.81
C SER A 120 -19.83 0.89 5.26
N SER A 121 -20.12 0.88 6.56
CA SER A 121 -21.39 0.40 7.12
C SER A 121 -22.37 1.56 7.31
N PRO A 122 -23.44 1.69 6.49
CA PRO A 122 -24.54 2.57 6.87
C PRO A 122 -25.21 1.99 8.11
N GLN A 123 -25.39 2.82 9.14
CA GLN A 123 -26.34 2.54 10.21
C GLN A 123 -27.69 2.19 9.55
N ARG A 124 -28.14 0.95 9.77
CA ARG A 124 -29.49 0.50 9.40
C ARG A 124 -30.53 1.29 10.17
#